data_AF-A0A8C5S1K6-F1
#
_entry.id   AF-A0A8C5S1K6-F1
#
_cell.length_a   1.000
_cell.length_b   1.000
_cell.length_c   1.000
_cell.angle_alpha   90.00
_cell.angle_beta   90.00
_cell.angle_gamma   90.00
#
_symmetry.space_group_name_H-M   'P 1'
#
loop_
_entity.id
_entity.type
_entity.pdbx_description
1 polymer ?
#
loop_
_entity_poly.entity_id
_entity_poly.type
_entity_poly.pdbx_seq_one_letter_code
_entity_poly.pdbx_strand_id
1 'polypeptide(L)'
;MGGGGWLSRGGRAALAKVGPPRSRAQGGLSPASVPPALVCCPGWKQVGPECPLALCLGADACQEREICVRPAVCRCRPGFFGANCNARCPEQFWGPDCKQSCHCHPQGRCHPASGECSCHLGWWGPLCQSACLCGQRGHCHPVTGTCQCDPGWWAPDCQRQCQCNLLGSRCDPATGRCLCHRGWWGRRCASLCSCNGSPCAQESGRCECTAGWWGAACQHLCQCVHGLCAPQDGHCTCDAGYRGPSCREACPEGTYGLQCAQSCGHCRNREPCSPTQGACLACDPGWNGTHCSQPCPPGLYGENCSQPCSRHCLQGETCQPQTGRCWNCEAGFTGARCEAPCPPGFFGEGCRSSCPYCFHGSCDPGSGTCLCQPGYWGTSCNQTCLEASHGPNCSAACPCAGGACQPVSGACPRGEPEAYLEGAPWGGGFLTVLISSSSPRSSRPGAPPRRTLQPQSQFWQSLRAPP
;
A
#
# COMPACT_ATOMS: atom_id res chain seq x y z
N MET A 1 -12.52 8.68 -39.32
CA MET A 1 -13.76 8.46 -40.12
C MET A 1 -13.99 6.96 -40.17
N GLY A 2 -14.65 6.37 -39.16
CA GLY A 2 -16.08 6.00 -39.16
C GLY A 2 -16.21 4.51 -39.52
N GLY A 3 -16.91 3.58 -38.88
CA GLY A 3 -17.90 3.59 -37.79
C GLY A 3 -18.89 2.42 -38.03
N GLY A 4 -19.31 1.70 -36.97
CA GLY A 4 -20.45 0.74 -36.89
C GLY A 4 -20.10 -0.74 -37.11
N GLY A 5 -20.40 -1.75 -36.25
CA GLY A 5 -21.52 -2.00 -35.32
C GLY A 5 -22.72 -2.58 -36.10
N TRP A 6 -23.24 -3.82 -35.91
CA TRP A 6 -24.14 -4.36 -34.87
C TRP A 6 -24.45 -5.85 -35.25
N LEU A 7 -24.40 -6.91 -34.40
CA LEU A 7 -25.35 -7.42 -33.38
C LEU A 7 -26.77 -7.81 -33.84
N SER A 8 -27.10 -9.13 -33.88
CA SER A 8 -28.12 -9.80 -33.01
C SER A 8 -28.94 -10.97 -33.63
N ARG A 9 -29.06 -12.07 -32.84
CA ARG A 9 -30.23 -12.92 -32.44
C ARG A 9 -31.41 -13.08 -33.43
N GLY A 10 -32.02 -14.25 -33.70
CA GLY A 10 -32.50 -15.34 -32.85
C GLY A 10 -34.05 -15.34 -32.80
N GLY A 11 -34.76 -16.45 -33.09
CA GLY A 11 -36.22 -16.56 -32.85
C GLY A 11 -36.98 -17.69 -33.55
N ARG A 12 -37.81 -18.42 -32.79
CA ARG A 12 -38.69 -19.57 -33.13
C ARG A 12 -40.12 -19.11 -33.46
N ALA A 13 -40.95 -19.94 -34.13
CA ALA A 13 -42.38 -20.21 -33.77
C ALA A 13 -43.07 -21.22 -34.73
N ALA A 14 -44.21 -21.78 -34.29
CA ALA A 14 -44.94 -22.97 -34.76
C ALA A 14 -46.43 -22.71 -35.13
N LEU A 15 -47.18 -23.80 -35.44
CA LEU A 15 -48.67 -23.99 -35.54
C LEU A 15 -49.31 -23.82 -36.95
N ALA A 16 -50.47 -24.39 -37.36
CA ALA A 16 -51.28 -25.62 -37.13
C ALA A 16 -52.60 -25.54 -37.99
N LYS A 17 -53.23 -26.69 -38.33
CA LYS A 17 -54.66 -26.96 -38.74
C LYS A 17 -55.18 -26.44 -40.13
N VAL A 18 -55.70 -27.22 -41.10
CA VAL A 18 -56.79 -28.26 -41.26
C VAL A 18 -58.21 -27.70 -41.53
N GLY A 19 -58.80 -28.04 -42.70
CA GLY A 19 -60.26 -28.04 -42.97
C GLY A 19 -60.67 -28.23 -44.47
N PRO A 20 -61.84 -28.85 -44.81
CA PRO A 20 -62.15 -29.63 -46.05
C PRO A 20 -63.25 -28.96 -46.96
N PRO A 21 -63.98 -29.55 -47.97
CA PRO A 21 -64.26 -30.96 -48.34
C PRO A 21 -64.40 -31.39 -49.85
N ARG A 22 -64.79 -32.67 -50.02
CA ARG A 22 -65.10 -33.66 -51.12
C ARG A 22 -66.22 -33.28 -52.13
N SER A 23 -66.54 -33.94 -53.29
CA SER A 23 -66.00 -35.04 -54.15
C SER A 23 -66.95 -35.37 -55.34
N ARG A 24 -66.44 -35.82 -56.52
CA ARG A 24 -66.93 -36.85 -57.52
C ARG A 24 -66.56 -36.43 -58.97
N ALA A 25 -66.26 -37.28 -59.97
CA ALA A 25 -66.06 -38.73 -60.11
C ALA A 25 -65.34 -39.03 -61.46
N GLN A 26 -64.68 -40.20 -61.51
CA GLN A 26 -64.40 -41.09 -62.67
C GLN A 26 -63.39 -40.71 -63.78
N GLY A 27 -62.46 -41.66 -64.03
CA GLY A 27 -61.98 -42.03 -65.36
C GLY A 27 -60.52 -41.71 -65.69
N GLY A 28 -59.66 -42.74 -65.82
CA GLY A 28 -58.44 -42.70 -66.63
C GLY A 28 -57.11 -42.39 -65.91
N LEU A 29 -56.19 -43.36 -66.05
CA LEU A 29 -54.71 -43.23 -66.02
C LEU A 29 -54.01 -42.89 -64.68
N SER A 30 -53.07 -43.79 -64.34
CA SER A 30 -51.92 -43.66 -63.42
C SER A 30 -51.25 -42.27 -63.45
N PRO A 31 -50.39 -41.86 -62.48
CA PRO A 31 -49.70 -42.63 -61.44
C PRO A 31 -49.69 -41.97 -60.04
N ALA A 32 -49.44 -42.72 -58.97
CA ALA A 32 -48.97 -42.14 -57.70
C ALA A 32 -48.30 -43.21 -56.83
N SER A 33 -47.24 -43.83 -57.36
CA SER A 33 -46.18 -44.33 -56.50
C SER A 33 -45.58 -43.11 -55.79
N VAL A 34 -45.66 -43.10 -54.47
CA VAL A 34 -44.91 -42.23 -53.57
C VAL A 34 -43.55 -41.91 -54.19
N PRO A 35 -43.16 -40.63 -54.36
CA PRO A 35 -41.84 -40.33 -54.90
C PRO A 35 -40.83 -41.04 -53.99
N PRO A 36 -39.83 -41.74 -54.55
CA PRO A 36 -38.83 -42.38 -53.72
C PRO A 36 -38.32 -41.33 -52.74
N ALA A 37 -38.31 -41.64 -51.44
CA ALA A 37 -37.66 -40.78 -50.47
C ALA A 37 -36.29 -40.42 -51.06
N LEU A 38 -35.95 -39.13 -51.14
CA LEU A 38 -34.68 -38.70 -51.73
C LEU A 38 -33.56 -39.27 -50.85
N VAL A 39 -33.02 -40.43 -51.25
CA VAL A 39 -31.94 -41.10 -50.55
C VAL A 39 -30.63 -40.60 -51.12
N CYS A 40 -29.74 -40.17 -50.23
CA CYS A 40 -28.39 -39.79 -50.59
C CYS A 40 -27.67 -40.93 -51.31
N CYS A 41 -26.91 -40.60 -52.35
CA CYS A 41 -26.07 -41.55 -53.04
C CYS A 41 -25.10 -42.24 -52.05
N PRO A 42 -24.69 -43.49 -52.33
CA PRO A 42 -23.74 -44.23 -51.48
C PRO A 42 -22.53 -43.38 -51.11
N GLY A 43 -22.18 -43.39 -49.82
CA GLY A 43 -21.05 -42.61 -49.29
C GLY A 43 -21.38 -41.17 -48.88
N TRP A 44 -22.66 -40.76 -48.87
CA TRP A 44 -23.11 -39.48 -48.30
C TRP A 44 -24.12 -39.71 -47.17
N LYS A 45 -24.05 -38.88 -46.12
CA LYS A 45 -24.95 -38.95 -44.98
C LYS A 45 -26.19 -38.11 -45.25
N GLN A 46 -27.36 -38.73 -45.08
CA GLN A 46 -28.64 -38.04 -45.12
C GLN A 46 -28.80 -37.12 -43.90
N VAL A 47 -28.99 -35.82 -44.15
CA VAL A 47 -29.33 -34.83 -43.13
C VAL A 47 -30.54 -34.04 -43.63
N GLY A 48 -31.75 -34.51 -43.29
CA GLY A 48 -32.99 -33.95 -43.87
C GLY A 48 -33.14 -34.31 -45.35
N PRO A 49 -33.59 -33.39 -46.23
CA PRO A 49 -33.70 -33.62 -47.66
C PRO A 49 -32.36 -33.46 -48.42
N GLU A 50 -31.29 -33.05 -47.73
CA GLU A 50 -29.98 -32.77 -48.31
C GLU A 50 -28.92 -33.80 -47.89
N CYS A 51 -27.87 -33.87 -48.69
CA CYS A 51 -26.74 -34.78 -48.51
C CYS A 51 -25.42 -34.01 -48.29
N PRO A 52 -25.29 -33.17 -47.24
CA PRO A 52 -24.17 -32.25 -47.13
C PRO A 52 -22.87 -32.88 -46.63
N LEU A 53 -22.91 -34.08 -46.03
CA LEU A 53 -21.76 -34.70 -45.36
C LEU A 53 -21.33 -35.98 -46.06
N ALA A 54 -20.09 -36.00 -46.54
CA ALA A 54 -19.47 -37.23 -47.06
C ALA A 54 -19.16 -38.22 -45.93
N LEU A 55 -19.32 -39.51 -46.20
CA LEU A 55 -19.04 -40.63 -45.30
C LEU A 55 -17.78 -41.36 -45.79
N CYS A 56 -16.74 -41.34 -44.97
CA CYS A 56 -15.51 -42.11 -45.16
C CYS A 56 -15.51 -43.24 -44.11
N LEU A 57 -15.87 -44.47 -44.51
CA LEU A 57 -16.10 -45.62 -43.64
C LEU A 57 -15.29 -46.83 -44.12
N GLY A 58 -14.88 -47.73 -43.21
CA GLY A 58 -14.13 -48.95 -43.55
C GLY A 58 -12.62 -48.71 -43.75
N ALA A 59 -11.99 -49.41 -44.70
CA ALA A 59 -10.55 -49.29 -44.98
C ALA A 59 -10.13 -47.91 -45.55
N ASP A 60 -11.10 -47.14 -46.05
CA ASP A 60 -10.94 -45.79 -46.60
C ASP A 60 -11.40 -44.70 -45.61
N ALA A 61 -11.46 -45.01 -44.32
CA ALA A 61 -11.81 -44.03 -43.28
C ALA A 61 -10.67 -43.02 -43.06
N CYS A 62 -11.05 -41.74 -42.94
CA CYS A 62 -10.09 -40.69 -42.57
C CYS A 62 -9.61 -40.88 -41.13
N GLN A 63 -8.34 -40.61 -40.87
CA GLN A 63 -7.73 -40.72 -39.55
C GLN A 63 -8.11 -39.54 -38.64
N GLU A 64 -7.72 -39.60 -37.37
CA GLU A 64 -7.92 -38.51 -36.42
C GLU A 64 -7.27 -37.21 -36.92
N ARG A 65 -8.04 -36.11 -36.90
CA ARG A 65 -7.70 -34.76 -37.39
C ARG A 65 -7.71 -34.56 -38.91
N GLU A 66 -8.31 -35.48 -39.66
CA GLU A 66 -8.57 -35.36 -41.09
C GLU A 66 -10.04 -35.05 -41.37
N ILE A 67 -10.35 -34.49 -42.54
CA ILE A 67 -11.72 -34.09 -42.90
C ILE A 67 -12.17 -34.84 -44.15
N CYS A 68 -13.27 -35.59 -44.06
CA CYS A 68 -13.89 -36.25 -45.20
C CYS A 68 -14.55 -35.19 -46.09
N VAL A 69 -13.95 -34.92 -47.26
CA VAL A 69 -14.43 -33.88 -48.20
C VAL A 69 -15.33 -34.47 -49.28
N ARG A 70 -15.13 -35.74 -49.63
CA ARG A 70 -15.95 -36.53 -50.57
C ARG A 70 -15.93 -38.00 -50.15
N PRO A 71 -16.88 -38.84 -50.59
CA PRO A 71 -16.88 -40.27 -50.26
C PRO A 71 -15.52 -40.90 -50.58
N ALA A 72 -14.92 -41.60 -49.61
CA ALA A 72 -13.60 -42.22 -49.72
C ALA A 72 -12.42 -41.28 -50.09
N VAL A 73 -12.57 -39.95 -49.91
CA VAL A 73 -11.50 -38.97 -50.13
C VAL A 73 -11.39 -38.03 -48.95
N CYS A 74 -10.26 -38.13 -48.27
CA CYS A 74 -9.92 -37.33 -47.11
C CYS A 74 -9.09 -36.10 -47.52
N ARG A 75 -9.32 -34.97 -46.85
CA ARG A 75 -8.37 -33.87 -46.79
C ARG A 75 -7.38 -34.16 -45.68
N CYS A 76 -6.13 -34.30 -46.05
CA CYS A 76 -5.09 -34.82 -45.19
C CYS A 76 -4.56 -33.78 -44.21
N ARG A 77 -4.09 -34.28 -43.06
CA ARG A 77 -3.32 -33.48 -42.11
C ARG A 77 -1.98 -33.04 -42.73
N PRO A 78 -1.38 -31.93 -42.25
CA PRO A 78 -0.10 -31.46 -42.77
C PRO A 78 0.98 -32.55 -42.76
N GLY A 79 1.69 -32.70 -43.88
CA GLY A 79 2.74 -33.71 -44.04
C GLY A 79 2.30 -35.02 -44.70
N PHE A 80 1.02 -35.14 -45.06
CA PHE A 80 0.47 -36.34 -45.68
C PHE A 80 -0.39 -36.00 -46.91
N PHE A 81 -0.47 -36.95 -47.85
CA PHE A 81 -1.31 -36.88 -49.06
C PHE A 81 -1.84 -38.26 -49.48
N GLY A 82 -2.69 -38.27 -50.51
CA GLY A 82 -3.35 -39.46 -51.04
C GLY A 82 -4.81 -39.55 -50.60
N ALA A 83 -5.58 -40.46 -51.21
CA ALA A 83 -7.03 -40.57 -50.96
C ALA A 83 -7.36 -40.92 -49.49
N ASN A 84 -6.48 -41.67 -48.83
CA ASN A 84 -6.58 -42.11 -47.43
C ASN A 84 -5.47 -41.54 -46.53
N CYS A 85 -4.73 -40.52 -46.99
CA CYS A 85 -3.72 -39.80 -46.20
C CYS A 85 -2.60 -40.64 -45.58
N ASN A 86 -2.31 -41.82 -46.14
CA ASN A 86 -1.28 -42.73 -45.63
C ASN A 86 0.13 -42.43 -46.16
N ALA A 87 0.27 -41.69 -47.25
CA ALA A 87 1.57 -41.34 -47.83
C ALA A 87 2.11 -40.03 -47.25
N ARG A 88 3.41 -40.00 -46.90
CA ARG A 88 4.10 -38.79 -46.42
C ARG A 88 4.44 -37.88 -47.60
N CYS A 89 4.43 -36.56 -47.40
CA CYS A 89 4.82 -35.62 -48.45
C CYS A 89 6.21 -35.94 -49.03
N PRO A 90 6.36 -35.89 -50.37
CA PRO A 90 7.67 -35.87 -51.00
C PRO A 90 8.51 -34.68 -50.53
N GLU A 91 9.84 -34.79 -50.54
CA GLU A 91 10.78 -33.79 -49.98
C GLU A 91 10.64 -32.37 -50.59
N GLN A 92 10.07 -32.26 -51.79
CA GLN A 92 9.84 -31.00 -52.50
C GLN A 92 8.47 -30.36 -52.20
N PHE A 93 7.61 -31.00 -51.40
CA PHE A 93 6.27 -30.50 -51.07
C PHE A 93 5.95 -30.62 -49.58
N TRP A 94 5.05 -29.77 -49.09
CA TRP A 94 4.67 -29.73 -47.69
C TRP A 94 3.24 -29.21 -47.48
N GLY A 95 2.81 -29.24 -46.22
CA GLY A 95 1.49 -28.76 -45.80
C GLY A 95 0.40 -29.83 -45.98
N PRO A 96 -0.89 -29.46 -45.82
CA PRO A 96 -2.00 -30.40 -46.00
C PRO A 96 -2.14 -30.78 -47.48
N ASP A 97 -2.33 -32.07 -47.74
CA ASP A 97 -2.35 -32.67 -49.08
C ASP A 97 -1.06 -32.43 -49.91
N CYS A 98 0.03 -31.97 -49.29
CA CYS A 98 1.31 -31.65 -49.96
C CYS A 98 1.18 -30.67 -51.14
N LYS A 99 0.29 -29.67 -51.02
CA LYS A 99 0.03 -28.69 -52.09
C LYS A 99 1.01 -27.52 -52.13
N GLN A 100 1.84 -27.36 -51.09
CA GLN A 100 2.79 -26.26 -51.00
C GLN A 100 4.19 -26.74 -51.43
N SER A 101 4.94 -25.90 -52.13
CA SER A 101 6.29 -26.24 -52.61
C SER A 101 7.36 -25.85 -51.59
N CYS A 102 8.32 -26.74 -51.38
CA CYS A 102 9.50 -26.50 -50.57
C CYS A 102 10.59 -25.81 -51.39
N HIS A 103 11.13 -24.70 -50.88
CA HIS A 103 12.19 -23.92 -51.53
C HIS A 103 13.55 -24.07 -50.82
N CYS A 104 13.72 -25.16 -50.05
CA CYS A 104 14.98 -25.43 -49.37
C CYS A 104 16.12 -25.61 -50.38
N HIS A 105 17.31 -25.11 -50.05
CA HIS A 105 18.53 -25.38 -50.78
C HIS A 105 18.82 -26.89 -50.81
N PRO A 106 19.52 -27.44 -51.83
CA PRO A 106 19.82 -28.88 -51.92
C PRO A 106 20.56 -29.48 -50.72
N GLN A 107 21.14 -28.62 -49.88
CA GLN A 107 21.85 -28.98 -48.65
C GLN A 107 20.98 -28.83 -47.40
N GLY A 108 19.66 -28.95 -47.57
CA GLY A 108 18.70 -28.95 -46.48
C GLY A 108 17.50 -29.85 -46.80
N ARG A 109 16.82 -30.27 -45.74
CA ARG A 109 15.66 -31.16 -45.80
C ARG A 109 14.39 -30.40 -45.40
N CYS A 110 13.33 -30.51 -46.19
CA CYS A 110 12.07 -29.82 -45.89
C CYS A 110 11.23 -30.59 -44.87
N HIS A 111 10.73 -29.92 -43.85
CA HIS A 111 9.80 -30.53 -42.91
C HIS A 111 8.41 -30.68 -43.57
N PRO A 112 7.86 -31.91 -43.66
CA PRO A 112 6.68 -32.18 -44.50
C PRO A 112 5.40 -31.48 -44.01
N ALA A 113 5.30 -31.17 -42.71
CA ALA A 113 4.11 -30.52 -42.15
C ALA A 113 4.18 -28.99 -42.15
N SER A 114 5.36 -28.39 -41.96
CA SER A 114 5.53 -26.94 -41.75
C SER A 114 6.29 -26.21 -42.86
N GLY A 115 6.96 -26.94 -43.75
CA GLY A 115 7.78 -26.33 -44.81
C GLY A 115 9.12 -25.79 -44.35
N GLU A 116 9.46 -25.93 -43.07
CA GLU A 116 10.71 -25.44 -42.50
C GLU A 116 11.91 -26.29 -42.95
N CYS A 117 13.01 -25.64 -43.30
CA CYS A 117 14.20 -26.31 -43.80
C CYS A 117 15.16 -26.69 -42.66
N SER A 118 15.46 -27.97 -42.53
CA SER A 118 16.52 -28.49 -41.66
C SER A 118 17.82 -28.61 -42.42
N CYS A 119 18.81 -27.78 -42.10
CA CYS A 119 20.06 -27.73 -42.86
C CYS A 119 20.99 -28.92 -42.56
N HIS A 120 21.67 -29.40 -43.60
CA HIS A 120 22.76 -30.36 -43.45
C HIS A 120 23.98 -29.69 -42.79
N LEU A 121 24.88 -30.49 -42.23
CA LEU A 121 26.08 -30.00 -41.55
C LEU A 121 26.90 -29.09 -42.49
N GLY A 122 27.25 -27.90 -41.99
CA GLY A 122 28.00 -26.90 -42.75
C GLY A 122 27.15 -25.95 -43.59
N TRP A 123 25.82 -25.93 -43.41
CA TRP A 123 24.92 -24.98 -44.07
C TRP A 123 23.96 -24.35 -43.05
N TRP A 124 23.56 -23.11 -43.32
CA TRP A 124 22.70 -22.35 -42.43
C TRP A 124 21.81 -21.35 -43.18
N GLY A 125 20.83 -20.80 -42.45
CA GLY A 125 19.85 -19.84 -42.95
C GLY A 125 18.46 -20.47 -43.10
N PRO A 126 17.41 -19.66 -43.26
CA PRO A 126 16.02 -20.14 -43.29
C PRO A 126 15.73 -21.13 -44.43
N LEU A 127 16.52 -21.10 -45.50
CA LEU A 127 16.44 -22.03 -46.62
C LEU A 127 17.73 -22.83 -46.80
N CYS A 128 18.66 -22.80 -45.83
CA CYS A 128 19.97 -23.47 -45.91
C CYS A 128 20.84 -22.98 -47.09
N GLN A 129 20.70 -21.71 -47.46
CA GLN A 129 21.34 -21.12 -48.64
C GLN A 129 22.79 -20.69 -48.40
N SER A 130 23.23 -20.61 -47.14
CA SER A 130 24.55 -20.08 -46.79
C SER A 130 25.47 -21.21 -46.34
N ALA A 131 26.67 -21.27 -46.93
CA ALA A 131 27.71 -22.16 -46.45
C ALA A 131 28.31 -21.65 -45.13
N CYS A 132 28.69 -22.57 -44.27
CA CYS A 132 29.36 -22.31 -43.01
C CYS A 132 30.83 -21.91 -43.26
N LEU A 133 31.26 -20.81 -42.64
CA LEU A 133 32.65 -20.32 -42.69
C LEU A 133 33.44 -20.63 -41.42
N CYS A 134 32.90 -21.43 -40.51
CA CYS A 134 33.61 -21.85 -39.32
C CYS A 134 34.82 -22.72 -39.69
N GLY A 135 35.91 -22.55 -38.95
CA GLY A 135 37.10 -23.39 -39.06
C GLY A 135 36.85 -24.82 -38.59
N GLN A 136 37.86 -25.67 -38.70
CA GLN A 136 37.81 -27.12 -38.42
C GLN A 136 37.39 -27.49 -36.98
N ARG A 137 37.35 -26.51 -36.08
CA ARG A 137 37.09 -26.66 -34.63
C ARG A 137 35.87 -25.85 -34.21
N GLY A 138 34.90 -25.67 -35.10
CA GLY A 138 33.66 -24.95 -34.81
C GLY A 138 32.47 -25.44 -35.61
N HIS A 139 31.28 -25.27 -35.04
CA HIS A 139 30.00 -25.66 -35.64
C HIS A 139 29.11 -24.44 -35.85
N CYS A 140 28.50 -24.27 -37.02
CA CYS A 140 27.58 -23.16 -37.26
C CYS A 140 26.21 -23.42 -36.63
N HIS A 141 25.64 -22.36 -36.08
CA HIS A 141 24.22 -22.34 -35.72
C HIS A 141 23.36 -22.37 -37.00
N PRO A 142 22.34 -23.25 -37.09
CA PRO A 142 21.62 -23.56 -38.33
C PRO A 142 20.79 -22.38 -38.88
N VAL A 143 20.44 -21.40 -38.05
CA VAL A 143 19.59 -20.26 -38.47
C VAL A 143 20.40 -18.97 -38.67
N THR A 144 21.41 -18.74 -37.83
CA THR A 144 22.14 -17.45 -37.77
C THR A 144 23.54 -17.52 -38.37
N GLY A 145 24.10 -18.72 -38.57
CA GLY A 145 25.44 -18.91 -39.12
C GLY A 145 26.57 -18.61 -38.16
N THR A 146 26.28 -18.26 -36.92
CA THR A 146 27.30 -17.98 -35.89
C THR A 146 28.04 -19.25 -35.52
N CYS A 147 29.36 -19.17 -35.42
CA CYS A 147 30.21 -20.30 -35.08
C CYS A 147 30.26 -20.54 -33.57
N GLN A 148 29.97 -21.76 -33.16
CA GLN A 148 30.22 -22.28 -31.81
C GLN A 148 31.55 -23.04 -31.83
N CYS A 149 32.55 -22.49 -31.14
CA CYS A 149 33.90 -23.06 -31.13
C CYS A 149 34.07 -24.19 -30.12
N ASP A 150 34.94 -25.14 -30.44
CA ASP A 150 35.43 -26.16 -29.51
C ASP A 150 36.19 -25.52 -28.33
N PRO A 151 36.25 -26.19 -27.16
CA PRO A 151 37.02 -25.71 -26.03
C PRO A 151 38.48 -25.37 -26.39
N GLY A 152 38.91 -24.16 -26.07
CA GLY A 152 40.26 -23.67 -26.35
C GLY A 152 40.43 -22.98 -27.71
N TRP A 153 39.35 -22.79 -28.48
CA TRP A 153 39.35 -22.02 -29.72
C TRP A 153 38.42 -20.81 -29.63
N TRP A 154 38.78 -19.74 -30.31
CA TRP A 154 38.06 -18.47 -30.31
C TRP A 154 38.17 -17.75 -31.66
N ALA A 155 37.50 -16.60 -31.75
CA ALA A 155 37.28 -15.78 -32.95
C ALA A 155 35.98 -16.15 -33.70
N PRO A 156 35.42 -15.24 -34.52
CA PRO A 156 34.15 -15.47 -35.21
C PRO A 156 34.11 -16.72 -36.10
N ASP A 157 35.28 -17.19 -36.52
CA ASP A 157 35.50 -18.36 -37.37
C ASP A 157 36.18 -19.53 -36.63
N CYS A 158 36.40 -19.43 -35.31
CA CYS A 158 37.06 -20.46 -34.51
C CYS A 158 38.46 -20.89 -35.00
N GLN A 159 39.19 -20.01 -35.71
CA GLN A 159 40.52 -20.33 -36.25
C GLN A 159 41.67 -20.00 -35.29
N ARG A 160 41.40 -19.33 -34.16
CA ARG A 160 42.43 -18.93 -33.21
C ARG A 160 42.43 -19.82 -31.98
N GLN A 161 43.60 -20.37 -31.66
CA GLN A 161 43.79 -21.12 -30.42
C GLN A 161 44.01 -20.17 -29.23
N CYS A 162 43.38 -20.47 -28.10
CA CYS A 162 43.55 -19.72 -26.87
C CYS A 162 44.89 -20.05 -26.20
N GLN A 163 45.60 -19.02 -25.72
CA GLN A 163 46.86 -19.17 -24.99
C GLN A 163 46.66 -19.34 -23.48
N CYS A 164 45.50 -19.84 -23.06
CA CYS A 164 45.16 -20.00 -21.65
C CYS A 164 45.77 -21.27 -21.06
N ASN A 165 46.10 -21.26 -19.77
CA ASN A 165 46.42 -22.49 -19.05
C ASN A 165 45.13 -23.31 -18.86
N LEU A 166 44.96 -24.38 -19.63
CA LEU A 166 43.73 -25.20 -19.65
C LEU A 166 43.47 -25.96 -18.34
N LEU A 167 44.48 -26.15 -17.48
CA LEU A 167 44.31 -26.77 -16.16
C LEU A 167 43.63 -25.82 -15.14
N GLY A 168 43.80 -24.52 -15.34
CA GLY A 168 43.41 -23.49 -14.38
C GLY A 168 42.45 -22.44 -14.96
N SER A 169 41.95 -22.61 -16.18
CA SER A 169 41.06 -21.63 -16.81
C SER A 169 40.24 -22.18 -17.97
N ARG A 170 39.16 -21.46 -18.29
CA ARG A 170 38.40 -21.63 -19.54
C ARG A 170 38.63 -20.44 -20.46
N CYS A 171 38.59 -20.65 -21.77
CA CYS A 171 38.67 -19.56 -22.73
C CYS A 171 37.27 -19.06 -23.11
N ASP A 172 37.10 -17.75 -23.21
CA ASP A 172 35.92 -17.15 -23.82
C ASP A 172 35.98 -17.31 -25.36
N PRO A 173 35.03 -18.02 -25.99
CA PRO A 173 35.05 -18.27 -27.43
C PRO A 173 34.83 -17.00 -28.27
N ALA A 174 34.19 -15.96 -27.71
CA ALA A 174 33.93 -14.72 -28.42
C ALA A 174 35.14 -13.77 -28.42
N THR A 175 35.77 -13.60 -27.26
CA THR A 175 36.83 -12.60 -27.06
C THR A 175 38.25 -13.18 -27.03
N GLY A 176 38.40 -14.48 -26.81
CA GLY A 176 39.70 -15.13 -26.60
C GLY A 176 40.31 -14.89 -25.22
N ARG A 177 39.58 -14.25 -24.30
CA ARG A 177 40.06 -13.95 -22.95
C ARG A 177 40.04 -15.19 -22.07
N CYS A 178 41.08 -15.37 -21.26
CA CYS A 178 41.16 -16.45 -20.28
C CYS A 178 40.35 -16.10 -19.02
N LEU A 179 39.43 -16.97 -18.65
CA LEU A 179 38.61 -16.90 -17.45
C LEU A 179 39.17 -17.89 -16.42
N CYS A 180 39.91 -17.37 -15.45
CA CYS A 180 40.62 -18.19 -14.48
C CYS A 180 39.64 -18.90 -13.52
N HIS A 181 39.94 -20.16 -13.21
CA HIS A 181 39.33 -20.86 -12.08
C HIS A 181 39.81 -20.24 -10.77
N ARG A 182 39.03 -20.45 -9.70
CA ARG A 182 39.38 -19.95 -8.36
C ARG A 182 40.78 -20.46 -7.98
N GLY A 183 41.63 -19.55 -7.50
CA GLY A 183 43.01 -19.87 -7.17
C GLY A 183 44.01 -19.61 -8.29
N TRP A 184 43.60 -19.16 -9.48
CA TRP A 184 44.51 -18.78 -10.57
C TRP A 184 44.31 -17.33 -11.01
N TRP A 185 45.38 -16.69 -11.46
CA TRP A 185 45.34 -15.31 -11.92
C TRP A 185 46.35 -15.03 -13.06
N GLY A 186 46.23 -13.83 -13.63
CA GLY A 186 47.01 -13.32 -14.75
C GLY A 186 46.30 -13.53 -16.09
N ARG A 187 46.80 -12.88 -17.14
CA ARG A 187 46.17 -12.89 -18.48
C ARG A 187 46.01 -14.28 -19.10
N ARG A 188 46.85 -15.24 -18.71
CA ARG A 188 46.80 -16.64 -19.15
C ARG A 188 46.42 -17.62 -18.02
N CYS A 189 46.10 -17.11 -16.83
CA CYS A 189 45.81 -17.93 -15.66
C CYS A 189 46.93 -18.94 -15.33
N ALA A 190 48.19 -18.50 -15.46
CA ALA A 190 49.38 -19.34 -15.27
C ALA A 190 49.94 -19.27 -13.85
N SER A 191 49.45 -18.33 -13.03
CA SER A 191 49.94 -18.11 -11.66
C SER A 191 48.91 -18.57 -10.65
N LEU A 192 49.34 -19.37 -9.66
CA LEU A 192 48.50 -19.78 -8.53
C LEU A 192 48.45 -18.67 -7.48
N CYS A 193 47.29 -18.45 -6.87
CA CYS A 193 47.09 -17.49 -5.78
C CYS A 193 47.87 -17.93 -4.53
N SER A 194 48.72 -17.05 -4.01
CA SER A 194 49.48 -17.28 -2.77
C SER A 194 48.81 -16.56 -1.59
N CYS A 195 47.57 -16.95 -1.28
CA CYS A 195 46.69 -16.21 -0.35
C CYS A 195 46.19 -17.07 0.82
N ASN A 196 46.98 -18.05 1.27
CA ASN A 196 46.66 -18.95 2.39
C ASN A 196 45.25 -19.59 2.27
N GLY A 197 44.88 -20.04 1.07
CA GLY A 197 43.57 -20.64 0.78
C GLY A 197 42.46 -19.65 0.39
N SER A 198 42.70 -18.34 0.48
CA SER A 198 41.77 -17.30 0.01
C SER A 198 41.84 -17.11 -1.51
N PRO A 199 40.77 -16.63 -2.17
CA PRO A 199 40.79 -16.25 -3.58
C PRO A 199 41.68 -15.03 -3.83
N CYS A 200 42.05 -14.81 -5.09
CA CYS A 200 42.76 -13.61 -5.51
C CYS A 200 42.15 -13.02 -6.79
N ALA A 201 42.33 -11.71 -6.95
CA ALA A 201 41.86 -10.98 -8.11
C ALA A 201 42.49 -11.54 -9.40
N GLN A 202 41.65 -11.84 -10.38
CA GLN A 202 42.06 -12.58 -11.58
C GLN A 202 43.09 -11.83 -12.45
N GLU A 203 43.14 -10.51 -12.40
CA GLU A 203 44.05 -9.71 -13.23
C GLU A 203 45.35 -9.33 -12.50
N SER A 204 45.25 -8.92 -11.23
CA SER A 204 46.37 -8.38 -10.45
C SER A 204 47.02 -9.38 -9.51
N GLY A 205 46.34 -10.49 -9.18
CA GLY A 205 46.81 -11.48 -8.21
C GLY A 205 46.69 -11.03 -6.75
N ARG A 206 46.07 -9.87 -6.49
CA ARG A 206 45.85 -9.36 -5.13
C ARG A 206 44.91 -10.28 -4.36
N CYS A 207 45.28 -10.66 -3.16
CA CYS A 207 44.46 -11.54 -2.32
C CYS A 207 43.17 -10.87 -1.86
N GLU A 208 42.08 -11.63 -1.92
CA GLU A 208 40.75 -11.29 -1.43
C GLU A 208 40.47 -12.17 -0.21
N CYS A 209 40.88 -11.68 0.97
CA CYS A 209 40.84 -12.48 2.19
C CYS A 209 39.42 -12.87 2.59
N THR A 210 39.26 -14.14 2.97
CA THR A 210 38.02 -14.62 3.56
C THR A 210 37.78 -13.98 4.93
N ALA A 211 36.53 -13.98 5.38
CA ALA A 211 36.16 -13.41 6.66
C ALA A 211 37.02 -14.01 7.80
N GLY A 212 37.60 -13.14 8.63
CA GLY A 212 38.49 -13.54 9.72
C GLY A 212 39.97 -13.53 9.37
N TRP A 213 40.39 -13.20 8.15
CA TRP A 213 41.80 -13.09 7.76
C TRP A 213 42.13 -11.74 7.13
N TRP A 214 43.39 -11.30 7.29
CA TRP A 214 43.88 -10.06 6.71
C TRP A 214 45.37 -10.14 6.34
N GLY A 215 45.83 -9.14 5.60
CA GLY A 215 47.21 -8.99 5.15
C GLY A 215 47.37 -9.30 3.66
N ALA A 216 48.53 -8.96 3.11
CA ALA A 216 48.79 -9.09 1.66
C ALA A 216 48.60 -10.51 1.10
N ALA A 217 48.82 -11.54 1.93
CA ALA A 217 48.64 -12.97 1.61
C ALA A 217 47.58 -13.64 2.50
N CYS A 218 46.73 -12.87 3.19
CA CYS A 218 45.73 -13.38 4.15
C CYS A 218 46.34 -14.28 5.23
N GLN A 219 47.53 -13.93 5.68
CA GLN A 219 48.32 -14.73 6.62
C GLN A 219 48.03 -14.43 8.09
N HIS A 220 47.32 -13.34 8.39
CA HIS A 220 47.03 -12.92 9.77
C HIS A 220 45.56 -13.17 10.11
N LEU A 221 45.32 -13.79 11.26
CA LEU A 221 43.98 -13.96 11.80
C LEU A 221 43.46 -12.63 12.37
N CYS A 222 42.21 -12.32 12.10
CA CYS A 222 41.53 -11.16 12.62
C CYS A 222 41.28 -11.30 14.13
N GLN A 223 41.51 -10.22 14.87
CA GLN A 223 41.35 -10.18 16.34
C GLN A 223 40.10 -9.41 16.81
N CYS A 224 39.30 -8.87 15.88
CA CYS A 224 38.07 -8.15 16.20
C CYS A 224 37.04 -9.12 16.80
N VAL A 225 36.49 -8.79 17.98
CA VAL A 225 35.48 -9.63 18.65
C VAL A 225 34.06 -9.20 18.26
N HIS A 226 33.71 -7.93 18.48
CA HIS A 226 32.44 -7.34 18.06
C HIS A 226 32.64 -6.33 16.94
N GLY A 227 33.01 -6.81 15.75
CA GLY A 227 33.20 -5.95 14.59
C GLY A 227 33.79 -6.65 13.38
N LEU A 228 34.01 -5.85 12.34
CA LEU A 228 34.54 -6.31 11.05
C LEU A 228 36.02 -5.95 10.90
N CYS A 229 36.80 -6.89 10.38
CA CYS A 229 38.19 -6.67 10.00
C CYS A 229 38.31 -6.07 8.61
N ALA A 230 39.15 -5.05 8.47
CA ALA A 230 39.65 -4.65 7.18
C ALA A 230 40.64 -5.71 6.64
N PRO A 231 40.44 -6.26 5.43
CA PRO A 231 41.27 -7.35 4.91
C PRO A 231 42.69 -6.92 4.53
N GLN A 232 42.96 -5.62 4.42
CA GLN A 232 44.26 -5.10 3.98
C GLN A 232 45.26 -4.95 5.14
N ASP A 233 44.82 -4.37 6.25
CA ASP A 233 45.66 -3.94 7.38
C ASP A 233 45.18 -4.50 8.73
N GLY A 234 44.04 -5.21 8.76
CA GLY A 234 43.50 -5.81 9.97
C GLY A 234 42.83 -4.83 10.92
N HIS A 235 42.60 -3.59 10.50
CA HIS A 235 41.90 -2.61 11.34
C HIS A 235 40.46 -3.05 11.64
N CYS A 236 40.04 -2.91 12.90
CA CYS A 236 38.71 -3.29 13.33
C CYS A 236 37.73 -2.12 13.25
N THR A 237 36.65 -2.30 12.51
CA THR A 237 35.46 -1.45 12.57
C THR A 237 34.47 -2.06 13.54
N CYS A 238 34.31 -1.46 14.72
CA CYS A 238 33.47 -2.00 15.77
C CYS A 238 31.97 -1.87 15.48
N ASP A 239 31.22 -2.88 15.90
CA ASP A 239 29.77 -2.82 15.97
C ASP A 239 29.35 -1.73 16.96
N ALA A 240 28.14 -1.18 16.79
CA ALA A 240 27.61 -0.18 17.72
C ALA A 240 27.57 -0.73 19.16
N GLY A 241 27.94 0.09 20.14
CA GLY A 241 28.03 -0.33 21.54
C GLY A 241 29.36 -0.91 21.96
N TYR A 242 30.33 -1.04 21.05
CA TYR A 242 31.69 -1.47 21.35
C TYR A 242 32.74 -0.48 20.81
N ARG A 243 33.90 -0.48 21.46
CA ARG A 243 35.07 0.34 21.11
C ARG A 243 36.38 -0.41 21.39
N GLY A 244 37.47 0.31 21.13
CA GLY A 244 38.83 -0.19 21.28
C GLY A 244 39.37 -0.83 20.01
N PRO A 245 40.68 -1.07 19.93
CA PRO A 245 41.35 -1.54 18.71
C PRO A 245 40.90 -2.93 18.26
N SER A 246 40.34 -3.75 19.16
CA SER A 246 39.82 -5.10 18.89
C SER A 246 38.32 -5.25 19.15
N CYS A 247 37.61 -4.14 19.40
CA CYS A 247 36.15 -4.14 19.66
C CYS A 247 35.73 -5.09 20.79
N ARG A 248 36.48 -5.09 21.89
CA ARG A 248 36.20 -5.89 23.10
C ARG A 248 35.57 -5.08 24.22
N GLU A 249 35.82 -3.78 24.22
CA GLU A 249 35.35 -2.88 25.26
C GLU A 249 33.93 -2.43 24.91
N ALA A 250 32.98 -2.64 25.81
CA ALA A 250 31.66 -2.04 25.68
C ALA A 250 31.73 -0.51 25.83
N CYS A 251 30.73 0.21 25.33
CA CYS A 251 30.66 1.64 25.55
C CYS A 251 30.58 1.98 27.05
N PRO A 252 31.35 3.00 27.52
CA PRO A 252 31.25 3.45 28.88
C PRO A 252 29.88 4.07 29.15
N GLU A 253 29.47 4.07 30.43
CA GLU A 253 28.22 4.65 30.87
C GLU A 253 28.07 6.09 30.38
N GLY A 254 26.88 6.44 29.91
CA GLY A 254 26.60 7.77 29.35
C GLY A 254 26.98 7.93 27.88
N THR A 255 27.49 6.89 27.20
CA THR A 255 27.79 6.93 25.76
C THR A 255 27.24 5.73 24.99
N TYR A 256 27.01 5.91 23.69
CA TYR A 256 26.46 4.87 22.82
C TYR A 256 26.86 5.05 21.34
N GLY A 257 26.50 4.07 20.52
CA GLY A 257 26.64 4.11 19.07
C GLY A 257 27.98 3.59 18.57
N LEU A 258 28.34 3.94 17.34
CA LEU A 258 29.62 3.56 16.74
C LEU A 258 30.75 4.29 17.45
N GLN A 259 31.76 3.53 17.89
CA GLN A 259 32.92 4.05 18.64
C GLN A 259 32.53 4.86 19.90
N CYS A 260 31.30 4.68 20.41
CA CYS A 260 30.77 5.41 21.57
C CYS A 260 30.82 6.94 21.41
N ALA A 261 30.64 7.44 20.19
CA ALA A 261 30.76 8.85 19.87
C ALA A 261 29.55 9.70 20.33
N GLN A 262 28.42 9.07 20.67
CA GLN A 262 27.20 9.77 21.07
C GLN A 262 27.01 9.70 22.58
N SER A 263 26.46 10.75 23.19
CA SER A 263 26.15 10.83 24.62
C SER A 263 24.68 10.51 24.91
N CYS A 264 24.41 9.73 25.95
CA CYS A 264 23.05 9.48 26.45
C CYS A 264 22.36 10.80 26.85
N GLY A 265 21.03 10.84 26.74
CA GLY A 265 20.24 11.95 27.29
C GLY A 265 19.93 11.79 28.78
N HIS A 266 18.84 12.42 29.23
CA HIS A 266 18.43 12.45 30.63
C HIS A 266 17.65 11.20 31.02
N CYS A 267 18.32 10.05 31.00
CA CYS A 267 17.74 8.80 31.49
C CYS A 267 17.47 8.88 33.00
N ARG A 268 16.37 8.25 33.42
CA ARG A 268 15.91 8.20 34.81
C ARG A 268 17.05 7.83 35.76
N ASN A 269 17.29 8.64 36.79
CA ASN A 269 18.32 8.40 37.81
C ASN A 269 19.75 8.17 37.26
N ARG A 270 20.05 8.65 36.04
CA ARG A 270 21.31 8.39 35.33
C ARG A 270 21.58 6.92 35.01
N GLU A 271 20.53 6.10 34.91
CA GLU A 271 20.65 4.73 34.41
C GLU A 271 21.31 4.72 33.02
N PRO A 272 22.15 3.72 32.71
CA PRO A 272 22.83 3.64 31.43
C PRO A 272 21.84 3.48 30.28
N CYS A 273 21.99 4.30 29.24
CA CYS A 273 21.24 4.12 28.02
C CYS A 273 21.74 2.91 27.23
N SER A 274 20.91 2.39 26.31
CA SER A 274 21.30 1.29 25.43
C SER A 274 22.61 1.61 24.71
N PRO A 275 23.66 0.77 24.79
CA PRO A 275 24.97 1.09 24.22
C PRO A 275 24.95 1.11 22.68
N THR A 276 23.98 0.45 22.04
CA THR A 276 23.84 0.41 20.58
C THR A 276 23.04 1.59 20.05
N GLN A 277 21.89 1.85 20.66
CA GLN A 277 20.90 2.80 20.14
C GLN A 277 20.82 4.10 20.94
N GLY A 278 21.23 4.12 22.20
CA GLY A 278 21.15 5.29 23.07
C GLY A 278 19.79 5.52 23.71
N ALA A 279 18.90 4.54 23.65
CA ALA A 279 17.56 4.63 24.22
C ALA A 279 17.57 4.41 25.74
N CYS A 280 16.77 5.19 26.47
CA CYS A 280 16.51 5.02 27.90
C CYS A 280 15.21 4.23 28.11
N LEU A 281 15.12 3.46 29.20
CA LEU A 281 13.87 2.80 29.59
C LEU A 281 12.82 3.79 30.10
N ALA A 282 13.27 4.86 30.78
CA ALA A 282 12.44 5.95 31.27
C ALA A 282 13.27 7.24 31.30
N CYS A 283 12.60 8.38 31.14
CA CYS A 283 13.22 9.70 31.24
C CYS A 283 13.10 10.27 32.65
N ASP A 284 14.03 11.16 33.00
CA ASP A 284 13.82 12.06 34.12
C ASP A 284 12.58 12.95 33.89
N PRO A 285 11.89 13.41 34.95
CA PRO A 285 10.70 14.22 34.80
C PRO A 285 11.02 15.49 34.01
N GLY A 286 10.15 15.88 33.10
CA GLY A 286 10.38 17.04 32.23
C GLY A 286 11.16 16.75 30.94
N TRP A 287 11.59 15.51 30.73
CA TRP A 287 12.20 15.04 29.48
C TRP A 287 11.33 14.02 28.76
N ASN A 288 11.44 13.99 27.44
CA ASN A 288 10.63 13.20 26.53
C ASN A 288 11.47 12.58 25.41
N GLY A 289 10.88 11.60 24.73
CA GLY A 289 11.47 10.85 23.64
C GLY A 289 12.25 9.63 24.13
N THR A 290 12.55 8.71 23.23
CA THR A 290 13.23 7.45 23.54
C THR A 290 14.67 7.65 24.05
N HIS A 291 15.30 8.77 23.71
CA HIS A 291 16.66 9.13 24.16
C HIS A 291 16.65 10.16 25.30
N CYS A 292 15.47 10.62 25.75
CA CYS A 292 15.33 11.62 26.82
C CYS A 292 16.17 12.90 26.58
N SER A 293 16.28 13.31 25.31
CA SER A 293 17.04 14.48 24.87
C SER A 293 16.16 15.67 24.52
N GLN A 294 14.84 15.52 24.56
CA GLN A 294 13.87 16.58 24.28
C GLN A 294 13.16 16.98 25.57
N PRO A 295 12.96 18.28 25.86
CA PRO A 295 12.11 18.69 26.97
C PRO A 295 10.65 18.32 26.70
N CYS A 296 9.83 18.26 27.75
CA CYS A 296 8.39 18.07 27.59
C CYS A 296 7.78 19.14 26.67
N PRO A 297 6.81 18.76 25.83
CA PRO A 297 6.10 19.72 24.99
C PRO A 297 5.33 20.73 25.87
N PRO A 298 5.08 21.94 25.34
CA PRO A 298 4.38 22.96 26.11
C PRO A 298 3.01 22.50 26.60
N GLY A 299 2.69 22.78 27.87
CA GLY A 299 1.42 22.42 28.50
C GLY A 299 1.42 21.06 29.19
N LEU A 300 2.52 20.31 29.12
CA LEU A 300 2.69 19.02 29.79
C LEU A 300 3.94 19.01 30.69
N TYR A 301 3.89 18.24 31.77
CA TYR A 301 4.99 18.12 32.73
C TYR A 301 5.02 16.74 33.40
N GLY A 302 6.07 16.48 34.17
CA GLY A 302 6.23 15.28 35.00
C GLY A 302 6.80 14.08 34.24
N GLU A 303 6.51 12.87 34.75
CA GLU A 303 6.93 11.60 34.16
C GLU A 303 6.29 11.39 32.78
N ASN A 304 7.12 11.11 31.77
CA ASN A 304 6.68 10.91 30.38
C ASN A 304 5.79 12.04 29.84
N CYS A 305 5.89 13.24 30.42
CA CYS A 305 5.05 14.39 30.06
C CYS A 305 3.54 14.07 30.09
N SER A 306 3.12 13.23 31.04
CA SER A 306 1.74 12.74 31.12
C SER A 306 0.78 13.70 31.83
N GLN A 307 1.29 14.69 32.57
CA GLN A 307 0.47 15.56 33.39
C GLN A 307 0.23 16.93 32.72
N PRO A 308 -1.03 17.37 32.57
CA PRO A 308 -1.33 18.69 31.99
C PRO A 308 -1.08 19.82 32.99
N CYS A 309 -0.49 20.91 32.50
CA CYS A 309 -0.36 22.16 33.25
C CYS A 309 -1.75 22.67 33.69
N SER A 310 -1.80 23.37 34.83
CA SER A 310 -3.03 24.03 35.25
C SER A 310 -3.46 25.08 34.23
N ARG A 311 -4.76 25.18 33.98
CA ARG A 311 -5.31 26.19 33.07
C ARG A 311 -5.27 27.60 33.66
N HIS A 312 -5.04 27.72 34.97
CA HIS A 312 -4.97 28.99 35.69
C HIS A 312 -3.52 29.51 35.81
N CYS A 313 -2.57 28.95 35.05
CA CYS A 313 -1.30 29.63 34.82
C CYS A 313 -1.56 30.88 33.95
N LEU A 314 -1.01 32.03 34.34
CA LEU A 314 -1.21 33.31 33.66
C LEU A 314 -0.90 33.24 32.14
N GLN A 315 -1.75 33.84 31.29
CA GLN A 315 -1.56 33.94 29.83
C GLN A 315 -1.43 32.60 29.07
N GLY A 316 -1.81 31.47 29.66
CA GLY A 316 -1.57 30.15 29.07
C GLY A 316 -0.08 29.79 29.03
N GLU A 317 0.73 30.45 29.86
CA GLU A 317 2.16 30.17 29.99
C GLU A 317 2.41 28.70 30.28
N THR A 318 3.46 28.18 29.66
CA THR A 318 3.90 26.80 29.84
C THR A 318 4.31 26.62 31.29
N CYS A 319 3.84 25.60 32.02
CA CYS A 319 4.32 25.31 33.38
C CYS A 319 5.70 24.62 33.35
N GLN A 320 6.42 24.62 34.49
CA GLN A 320 7.76 24.04 34.57
C GLN A 320 7.72 22.54 34.18
N PRO A 321 8.48 22.10 33.16
CA PRO A 321 8.41 20.72 32.66
C PRO A 321 8.64 19.63 33.71
N GLN A 322 9.49 19.89 34.71
CA GLN A 322 9.79 18.90 35.75
C GLN A 322 8.72 18.82 36.84
N THR A 323 8.22 19.97 37.30
CA THR A 323 7.43 20.08 38.54
C THR A 323 5.97 20.47 38.31
N GLY A 324 5.62 20.97 37.13
CA GLY A 324 4.30 21.50 36.81
C GLY A 324 4.00 22.87 37.44
N ARG A 325 5.01 23.52 38.03
CA ARG A 325 4.87 24.81 38.69
C ARG A 325 4.60 25.93 37.67
N CYS A 326 3.59 26.75 37.93
CA CYS A 326 3.35 27.97 37.15
C CYS A 326 4.27 29.10 37.66
N TRP A 327 4.68 30.00 36.76
CA TRP A 327 5.45 31.19 37.15
C TRP A 327 4.56 32.23 37.85
N ASN A 328 3.33 32.43 37.36
CA ASN A 328 2.29 33.22 38.01
C ASN A 328 0.91 32.60 37.79
N CYS A 329 -0.02 32.90 38.71
CA CYS A 329 -1.39 32.44 38.67
C CYS A 329 -2.34 33.53 38.20
N GLU A 330 -3.36 33.16 37.45
CA GLU A 330 -4.50 34.05 37.16
C GLU A 330 -5.14 34.58 38.45
N ALA A 331 -5.79 35.74 38.35
CA ALA A 331 -6.43 36.36 39.49
C ALA A 331 -7.50 35.45 40.12
N GLY A 332 -7.48 35.33 41.45
CA GLY A 332 -8.38 34.43 42.18
C GLY A 332 -7.81 33.06 42.49
N PHE A 333 -6.60 32.73 41.99
CA PHE A 333 -5.93 31.45 42.23
C PHE A 333 -4.53 31.61 42.83
N THR A 334 -4.10 30.59 43.57
CA THR A 334 -2.78 30.53 44.22
C THR A 334 -2.27 29.08 44.33
N GLY A 335 -1.08 28.95 44.93
CA GLY A 335 -0.33 27.69 45.01
C GLY A 335 0.68 27.55 43.87
N ALA A 336 1.63 26.62 44.04
CA ALA A 336 2.71 26.42 43.06
C ALA A 336 2.19 26.09 41.65
N ARG A 337 1.00 25.49 41.57
CA ARG A 337 0.37 25.05 40.31
C ARG A 337 -0.95 25.76 40.03
N CYS A 338 -1.27 26.84 40.74
CA CYS A 338 -2.52 27.60 40.57
C CYS A 338 -3.77 26.71 40.63
N GLU A 339 -3.79 25.76 41.56
CA GLU A 339 -4.85 24.75 41.72
C GLU A 339 -5.81 25.10 42.86
N ALA A 340 -5.42 26.04 43.73
CA ALA A 340 -6.23 26.47 44.86
C ALA A 340 -6.83 27.87 44.61
N PRO A 341 -8.09 28.11 45.01
CA PRO A 341 -8.65 29.47 45.02
C PRO A 341 -7.98 30.32 46.10
N CYS A 342 -8.12 31.66 46.01
CA CYS A 342 -7.57 32.54 47.04
C CYS A 342 -8.14 32.23 48.43
N PRO A 343 -7.29 32.27 49.47
CA PRO A 343 -7.77 32.19 50.84
C PRO A 343 -8.68 33.39 51.16
N PRO A 344 -9.65 33.24 52.08
CA PRO A 344 -10.54 34.32 52.49
C PRO A 344 -9.75 35.57 52.92
N GLY A 345 -10.15 36.74 52.40
CA GLY A 345 -9.50 38.01 52.70
C GLY A 345 -8.38 38.41 51.74
N PHE A 346 -8.12 37.62 50.69
CA PHE A 346 -7.13 37.95 49.65
C PHE A 346 -7.73 37.86 48.25
N PHE A 347 -7.21 38.66 47.33
CA PHE A 347 -7.65 38.71 45.93
C PHE A 347 -6.50 39.04 44.96
N GLY A 348 -6.80 38.98 43.66
CA GLY A 348 -5.90 39.37 42.59
C GLY A 348 -4.91 38.28 42.19
N GLU A 349 -3.91 38.65 41.39
CA GLU A 349 -2.91 37.73 40.83
C GLU A 349 -2.08 37.05 41.93
N GLY A 350 -2.13 35.72 42.00
CA GLY A 350 -1.46 34.94 43.05
C GLY A 350 -1.94 35.27 44.47
N CYS A 351 -3.11 35.92 44.62
CA CYS A 351 -3.69 36.34 45.90
C CYS A 351 -2.78 37.25 46.73
N ARG A 352 -2.00 38.10 46.06
CA ARG A 352 -1.03 39.00 46.71
C ARG A 352 -1.67 40.26 47.33
N SER A 353 -2.92 40.56 46.99
CA SER A 353 -3.64 41.74 47.49
C SER A 353 -4.63 41.36 48.59
N SER A 354 -4.81 42.23 49.59
CA SER A 354 -5.77 42.01 50.69
C SER A 354 -7.12 42.66 50.40
N CYS A 355 -8.20 41.92 50.64
CA CYS A 355 -9.57 42.36 50.38
C CYS A 355 -9.97 43.57 51.24
N PRO A 356 -10.74 44.52 50.68
CA PRO A 356 -11.41 45.53 51.48
C PRO A 356 -12.46 44.87 52.39
N TYR A 357 -12.81 45.56 53.49
CA TYR A 357 -13.85 45.08 54.39
C TYR A 357 -15.23 45.23 53.75
N CYS A 358 -15.98 44.14 53.65
CA CYS A 358 -17.35 44.10 53.14
C CYS A 358 -18.31 43.90 54.32
N PHE A 359 -19.19 44.88 54.61
CA PHE A 359 -20.09 44.83 55.77
C PHE A 359 -21.17 43.75 55.62
N HIS A 360 -21.89 43.76 54.50
CA HIS A 360 -22.98 42.81 54.20
C HIS A 360 -22.70 42.11 52.86
N GLY A 361 -21.57 41.40 52.77
CA GLY A 361 -21.14 40.76 51.51
C GLY A 361 -19.85 39.96 51.65
N SER A 362 -19.38 39.40 50.54
CA SER A 362 -18.09 38.71 50.45
C SER A 362 -17.20 39.35 49.38
N CYS A 363 -15.89 39.37 49.59
CA CYS A 363 -14.94 39.85 48.60
C CYS A 363 -14.79 38.84 47.45
N ASP A 364 -14.83 39.31 46.21
CA ASP A 364 -14.55 38.51 45.01
C ASP A 364 -13.04 38.20 44.90
N PRO A 365 -12.62 36.92 44.86
CA PRO A 365 -11.21 36.54 44.80
C PRO A 365 -10.44 37.05 43.56
N GLY A 366 -11.13 37.22 42.43
CA GLY A 366 -10.51 37.67 41.18
C GLY A 366 -10.25 39.18 41.15
N SER A 367 -11.30 39.95 41.41
CA SER A 367 -11.30 41.42 41.26
C SER A 367 -11.07 42.21 42.54
N GLY A 368 -11.32 41.60 43.71
CA GLY A 368 -11.29 42.28 45.01
C GLY A 368 -12.51 43.13 45.32
N THR A 369 -13.56 43.06 44.49
CA THR A 369 -14.79 43.83 44.68
C THR A 369 -15.72 43.14 45.68
N CYS A 370 -16.45 43.91 46.49
CA CYS A 370 -17.43 43.34 47.42
C CYS A 370 -18.71 42.91 46.68
N LEU A 371 -19.05 41.64 46.79
CA LEU A 371 -20.32 41.05 46.35
C LEU A 371 -21.35 41.22 47.46
N CYS A 372 -22.23 42.21 47.31
CA CYS A 372 -23.22 42.54 48.33
C CYS A 372 -24.36 41.51 48.39
N GLN A 373 -24.76 41.17 49.62
CA GLN A 373 -25.97 40.42 49.88
C GLN A 373 -27.20 41.20 49.38
N PRO A 374 -28.30 40.52 49.03
CA PRO A 374 -29.51 41.19 48.58
C PRO A 374 -30.03 42.22 49.60
N GLY A 375 -30.41 43.41 49.13
CA GLY A 375 -30.84 44.52 49.98
C GLY A 375 -29.74 45.53 50.32
N TYR A 376 -28.48 45.27 49.90
CA TYR A 376 -27.33 46.14 50.14
C TYR A 376 -26.58 46.47 48.84
N TRP A 377 -25.94 47.65 48.79
CA TRP A 377 -25.15 48.14 47.67
C TRP A 377 -23.97 49.03 48.11
N GLY A 378 -23.17 49.47 47.14
CA GLY A 378 -21.97 50.27 47.33
C GLY A 378 -20.68 49.43 47.38
N THR A 379 -19.52 50.07 47.26
CA THR A 379 -18.20 49.41 47.13
C THR A 379 -17.81 48.52 48.33
N SER A 380 -18.38 48.78 49.51
CA SER A 380 -18.18 47.98 50.74
C SER A 380 -19.47 47.37 51.30
N CYS A 381 -20.58 47.42 50.55
CA CYS A 381 -21.90 46.89 50.98
C CYS A 381 -22.42 47.48 52.29
N ASN A 382 -22.18 48.78 52.51
CA ASN A 382 -22.61 49.50 53.72
C ASN A 382 -23.96 50.20 53.56
N GLN A 383 -24.47 50.33 52.33
CA GLN A 383 -25.71 51.06 52.06
C GLN A 383 -26.86 50.09 51.79
N THR A 384 -28.04 50.37 52.32
CA THR A 384 -29.28 49.61 52.03
C THR A 384 -29.96 50.16 50.78
N CYS A 385 -30.75 49.31 50.11
CA CYS A 385 -31.50 49.74 48.93
C CYS A 385 -32.51 50.85 49.27
N LEU A 386 -32.58 51.84 48.38
CA LEU A 386 -33.61 52.89 48.41
C LEU A 386 -34.96 52.31 48.01
N GLU A 387 -36.05 52.98 48.39
CA GLU A 387 -37.40 52.41 48.38
C GLU A 387 -37.86 51.84 47.03
N ALA A 388 -37.25 52.22 45.89
CA ALA A 388 -37.59 51.72 44.57
C ALA A 388 -36.68 50.63 43.98
N SER A 389 -35.79 50.03 44.79
CA SER A 389 -34.81 49.04 44.32
C SER A 389 -34.67 47.86 45.29
N HIS A 390 -34.32 46.69 44.76
CA HIS A 390 -34.12 45.47 45.55
C HIS A 390 -33.07 44.55 44.93
N GLY A 391 -32.73 43.48 45.65
CA GLY A 391 -31.76 42.47 45.18
C GLY A 391 -30.31 42.83 45.50
N PRO A 392 -29.34 42.01 45.04
CA PRO A 392 -27.91 42.28 45.26
C PRO A 392 -27.48 43.55 44.51
N ASN A 393 -26.70 44.40 45.15
CA ASN A 393 -26.30 45.71 44.62
C ASN A 393 -27.48 46.64 44.24
N CYS A 394 -28.71 46.35 44.70
CA CYS A 394 -29.92 47.10 44.38
C CYS A 394 -30.13 47.31 42.87
N SER A 395 -29.71 46.34 42.06
CA SER A 395 -29.72 46.46 40.60
C SER A 395 -31.10 46.20 39.97
N ALA A 396 -32.07 45.71 40.75
CA ALA A 396 -33.43 45.46 40.28
C ALA A 396 -34.39 46.55 40.77
N ALA A 397 -35.26 47.03 39.88
CA ALA A 397 -36.32 47.99 40.23
C ALA A 397 -37.50 47.28 40.92
N CYS A 398 -38.12 47.93 41.89
CA CYS A 398 -39.28 47.39 42.60
C CYS A 398 -40.48 47.21 41.64
N PRO A 399 -41.12 46.04 41.62
CA PRO A 399 -42.25 45.76 40.73
C PRO A 399 -43.60 46.32 41.23
N CYS A 400 -43.62 47.02 42.37
CA CYS A 400 -44.86 47.47 43.02
C CYS A 400 -45.30 48.85 42.50
N ALA A 401 -46.61 49.06 42.32
CA ALA A 401 -47.18 50.32 41.80
C ALA A 401 -46.85 51.58 42.63
N GLY A 402 -46.57 51.41 43.93
CA GLY A 402 -46.17 52.49 44.85
C GLY A 402 -44.66 52.72 44.95
N GLY A 403 -43.85 52.05 44.13
CA GLY A 403 -42.39 52.12 44.17
C GLY A 403 -41.76 51.38 45.36
N ALA A 404 -42.36 51.37 46.54
CA ALA A 404 -41.83 50.74 47.75
C ALA A 404 -41.93 49.20 47.74
N CYS A 405 -40.80 48.49 47.86
CA CYS A 405 -40.75 47.04 48.04
C CYS A 405 -39.71 46.60 49.09
N GLN A 406 -39.79 45.34 49.55
CA GLN A 406 -38.83 44.80 50.53
C GLN A 406 -37.43 44.71 49.91
N PRO A 407 -36.38 45.33 50.51
CA PRO A 407 -35.05 45.46 49.88
C PRO A 407 -34.37 44.14 49.47
N VAL A 408 -34.58 43.07 50.26
CA VAL A 408 -33.91 41.77 50.07
C VAL A 408 -34.60 40.93 48.99
N SER A 409 -35.93 40.84 49.04
CA SER A 409 -36.75 39.91 48.24
C SER A 409 -37.52 40.57 47.10
N GLY A 410 -37.72 41.89 47.14
CA GLY A 410 -38.60 42.62 46.22
C GLY A 410 -40.10 42.48 46.52
N ALA A 411 -40.48 41.89 47.65
CA ALA A 411 -41.89 41.65 48.00
C ALA A 411 -42.64 42.95 48.33
N CYS A 412 -43.89 43.09 47.86
CA CYS A 412 -44.73 44.26 48.13
C CYS A 412 -45.42 44.13 49.50
N PRO A 413 -45.41 45.19 50.35
CA PRO A 413 -45.95 45.15 51.71
C PRO A 413 -47.49 45.00 51.79
N ARG A 414 -48.20 45.11 50.67
CA ARG A 414 -49.56 44.61 50.49
C ARG A 414 -49.53 43.61 49.36
N GLY A 415 -49.83 42.35 49.66
CA GLY A 415 -49.89 41.29 48.68
C GLY A 415 -51.06 41.50 47.73
N GLU A 416 -50.88 42.35 46.72
CA GLU A 416 -51.71 42.36 45.51
C GLU A 416 -50.79 42.44 44.29
N PRO A 417 -50.65 41.34 43.53
CA PRO A 417 -50.13 41.42 42.18
C PRO A 417 -51.19 42.09 41.30
N GLU A 418 -50.91 43.26 40.72
CA GLU A 418 -51.80 43.81 39.70
C GLU A 418 -51.75 42.93 38.45
N ALA A 419 -52.82 42.16 38.26
CA ALA A 419 -53.19 41.54 37.00
C ALA A 419 -54.43 42.25 36.43
N TYR A 420 -54.22 43.02 35.36
CA TYR A 420 -55.03 43.06 34.13
C TYR A 420 -56.45 43.70 34.13
N LEU A 421 -56.66 44.83 33.41
CA LEU A 421 -57.54 44.96 32.21
C LEU A 421 -57.92 46.42 31.80
N GLU A 422 -57.53 46.75 30.57
CA GLU A 422 -58.17 47.49 29.45
C GLU A 422 -59.20 48.64 29.64
N GLY A 423 -59.01 49.70 28.84
CA GLY A 423 -60.04 50.66 28.46
C GLY A 423 -59.53 51.86 27.63
N ALA A 424 -59.42 51.70 26.30
CA ALA A 424 -59.36 52.77 25.29
C ALA A 424 -60.65 53.65 25.34
N PRO A 425 -60.84 54.82 24.64
CA PRO A 425 -60.35 55.12 23.27
C PRO A 425 -60.14 56.62 22.85
N TRP A 426 -59.72 56.82 21.57
CA TRP A 426 -59.66 58.06 20.72
C TRP A 426 -58.64 59.17 21.11
N GLY A 427 -57.82 59.76 20.24
CA GLY A 427 -57.62 59.70 18.80
C GLY A 427 -56.54 60.72 18.34
N GLY A 428 -55.95 60.49 17.15
CA GLY A 428 -55.02 61.38 16.42
C GLY A 428 -53.53 61.08 16.73
N GLY A 429 -52.71 60.50 15.85
CA GLY A 429 -52.54 60.68 14.41
C GLY A 429 -51.28 61.53 14.18
N PHE A 430 -50.12 60.94 13.86
CA PHE A 430 -49.31 61.08 12.62
C PHE A 430 -47.95 60.39 12.95
N LEU A 431 -47.23 59.59 12.15
CA LEU A 431 -47.38 59.02 10.82
C LEU A 431 -46.35 57.85 10.73
N THR A 432 -46.76 56.65 10.31
CA THR A 432 -45.88 55.53 9.92
C THR A 432 -46.15 55.14 8.47
N VAL A 433 -45.08 54.85 7.71
CA VAL A 433 -45.08 54.05 6.47
C VAL A 433 -44.03 52.96 6.73
N LEU A 434 -44.43 51.72 7.08
CA LEU A 434 -44.67 50.52 6.22
C LEU A 434 -43.39 50.06 5.49
N ILE A 435 -43.03 48.78 5.38
CA ILE A 435 -43.78 47.61 4.86
C ILE A 435 -43.02 46.34 5.34
N SER A 436 -43.61 45.47 6.17
CA SER A 436 -44.43 44.27 5.88
C SER A 436 -43.67 42.96 5.65
N SER A 437 -43.88 42.09 6.62
CA SER A 437 -43.85 40.62 6.56
C SER A 437 -44.86 40.04 5.56
N SER A 438 -44.55 38.84 5.04
CA SER A 438 -45.56 37.86 4.66
C SER A 438 -45.10 36.43 5.01
N SER A 439 -45.89 35.76 5.85
CA SER A 439 -45.95 34.30 6.00
C SER A 439 -46.56 33.67 4.72
N PRO A 440 -46.47 32.34 4.47
CA PRO A 440 -47.39 31.39 5.10
C PRO A 440 -46.83 29.96 5.35
N ARG A 441 -47.67 29.12 5.96
CA ARG A 441 -47.44 27.72 6.39
C ARG A 441 -47.34 26.68 5.26
N SER A 442 -46.72 25.56 5.65
CA SER A 442 -47.02 24.14 5.31
C SER A 442 -46.33 23.52 4.10
N SER A 443 -45.39 22.58 4.34
CA SER A 443 -45.56 21.12 4.09
C SER A 443 -44.25 20.32 4.34
N ARG A 444 -44.37 19.10 4.90
CA ARG A 444 -43.36 18.00 4.94
C ARG A 444 -43.01 17.53 3.49
N PRO A 445 -41.97 16.71 3.18
CA PRO A 445 -41.31 15.66 4.01
C PRO A 445 -39.78 15.48 3.83
N GLY A 446 -39.17 14.56 4.61
CA GLY A 446 -37.91 13.88 4.25
C GLY A 446 -36.88 13.68 5.38
N ALA A 447 -36.90 12.51 6.03
CA ALA A 447 -35.78 11.97 6.83
C ALA A 447 -34.73 11.32 5.91
N PRO A 448 -33.43 11.20 6.28
CA PRO A 448 -32.91 10.00 6.98
C PRO A 448 -31.61 10.25 7.81
N PRO A 449 -30.84 9.23 8.27
CA PRO A 449 -31.24 8.17 9.18
C PRO A 449 -30.39 8.12 10.48
N ARG A 450 -30.97 7.53 11.52
CA ARG A 450 -30.27 7.00 12.69
C ARG A 450 -29.43 5.78 12.30
N ARG A 451 -28.18 5.69 12.76
CA ARG A 451 -27.44 4.42 12.83
C ARG A 451 -27.70 3.76 14.19
N THR A 452 -28.27 2.58 14.07
CA THR A 452 -28.66 1.61 15.08
C THR A 452 -27.42 1.03 15.77
N LEU A 453 -27.47 0.99 17.11
CA LEU A 453 -26.77 0.01 17.91
C LEU A 453 -27.37 -1.38 17.64
N GLN A 454 -26.52 -2.37 17.42
CA GLN A 454 -26.89 -3.77 17.57
C GLN A 454 -25.75 -4.52 18.26
N PRO A 455 -26.05 -5.37 19.27
CA PRO A 455 -25.08 -6.24 19.91
C PRO A 455 -24.94 -7.53 19.09
N GLN A 456 -23.74 -8.12 19.06
CA GLN A 456 -23.59 -9.52 18.65
C GLN A 456 -23.09 -10.37 19.80
N SER A 457 -23.91 -11.38 20.07
CA SER A 457 -23.71 -12.51 20.96
C SER A 457 -22.71 -13.53 20.40
N GLN A 458 -22.12 -14.23 21.35
CA GLN A 458 -21.31 -15.45 21.31
C GLN A 458 -21.77 -16.53 20.30
N PHE A 459 -20.84 -17.37 19.81
CA PHE A 459 -20.81 -18.82 20.07
C PHE A 459 -19.51 -19.51 19.55
N TRP A 460 -18.80 -20.17 20.48
CA TRP A 460 -17.97 -21.40 20.45
C TRP A 460 -17.22 -21.90 19.18
N GLN A 461 -15.92 -22.23 19.31
CA GLN A 461 -15.41 -23.60 19.63
C GLN A 461 -13.86 -23.68 19.71
N SER A 462 -13.42 -24.66 20.50
CA SER A 462 -12.08 -25.10 20.95
C SER A 462 -10.99 -25.31 19.89
N LEU A 463 -9.70 -25.23 20.29
CA LEU A 463 -8.74 -26.37 20.37
C LEU A 463 -7.26 -25.93 20.60
N ARG A 464 -6.64 -26.58 21.61
CA ARG A 464 -5.23 -27.03 21.77
C ARG A 464 -4.05 -26.04 22.00
N ALA A 465 -3.36 -26.31 23.12
CA ALA A 465 -1.92 -26.10 23.42
C ALA A 465 -0.99 -26.89 22.45
N PRO A 466 0.36 -26.79 22.42
CA PRO A 466 1.34 -26.41 23.47
C PRO A 466 2.47 -25.50 22.88
N PRO A 467 3.78 -25.49 23.26
CA PRO A 467 4.67 -26.56 23.79
C PRO A 467 4.85 -26.61 25.31
#